data_AF-A0AAN8J7Z7-F1
#
_entry.id   AF-A0AAN8J7Z7-F1
#
_cell.length_a   1.000
_cell.length_b   1.000
_cell.length_c   1.000
_cell.angle_alpha   90.00
_cell.angle_beta   90.00
_cell.angle_gamma   90.00
#
_symmetry.space_group_name_H-M   'P 1'
#
loop_
_entity.id
_entity.type
_entity.pdbx_description
1 polymer ?
#
loop_
_entity_poly.entity_id
_entity_poly.type
_entity_poly.pdbx_seq_one_letter_code
_entity_poly.pdbx_strand_id
1 'polypeptide(L)'
;MLRFVVIYRPPNSSLTNFFADFSEYYETLILKSGHLIITGDFNIHVDILSDPVVEEFKDPLQSFGLSQHVISPTHRQGHTLDLVITQIDDTLSLERLYVKDSCLSDHNAVHFFLPHDNRPLSAKPVSIQYRKYKSINYSIFTEDVKNSRLFKHDLLSTSELVDLYDEEITSIIQKHAPLVVRKINTNQKKPWFNDKYEMRAKQDERQKGDGGRHNL
;
A
#
# COMPACT_ATOMS: atom_id res chain seq x y z
N MET A 1 7.80 -4.42 -6.12
CA MET A 1 6.52 -4.85 -5.50
C MET A 1 6.53 -6.36 -5.44
N LEU A 2 6.18 -6.96 -4.30
CA LEU A 2 6.11 -8.42 -4.14
C LEU A 2 4.66 -8.88 -4.32
N ARG A 3 4.48 -10.01 -5.00
CA ARG A 3 3.18 -10.65 -5.21
C ARG A 3 3.25 -12.07 -4.70
N PHE A 4 2.38 -12.39 -3.76
CA PHE A 4 2.24 -13.75 -3.23
C PHE A 4 0.98 -14.37 -3.79
N VAL A 5 1.13 -15.58 -4.30
CA VAL A 5 0.03 -16.43 -4.75
C VAL A 5 0.11 -17.72 -3.94
N VAL A 6 -1.00 -18.06 -3.28
CA VAL A 6 -1.10 -19.29 -2.50
C VAL A 6 -2.03 -20.24 -3.25
N ILE A 7 -1.51 -21.42 -3.61
CA ILE A 7 -2.23 -22.47 -4.33
C ILE A 7 -2.47 -23.63 -3.37
N TYR A 8 -3.68 -24.17 -3.42
CA TYR A 8 -4.01 -25.43 -2.78
C TYR A 8 -4.63 -26.36 -3.82
N ARG A 9 -3.98 -27.49 -4.09
CA ARG A 9 -4.56 -28.57 -4.89
C ARG A 9 -5.06 -29.68 -3.95
N PRO A 10 -6.35 -30.01 -3.94
CA PRO A 10 -6.85 -31.17 -3.20
C PRO A 10 -6.24 -32.49 -3.70
N PRO A 11 -5.91 -33.46 -2.83
CA PRO A 11 -5.20 -34.68 -3.22
C PRO A 11 -5.94 -35.52 -4.27
N ASN A 12 -7.28 -35.57 -4.21
CA ASN A 12 -8.13 -36.37 -5.08
C ASN A 12 -8.64 -35.61 -6.33
N SER A 13 -8.01 -34.50 -6.68
CA SER A 13 -8.39 -33.70 -7.85
C SER A 13 -7.64 -34.14 -9.12
N SER A 14 -8.25 -33.88 -10.29
CA SER A 14 -7.63 -34.18 -11.60
C SER A 14 -6.33 -33.40 -11.79
N LEU A 15 -5.21 -34.11 -11.98
CA LEU A 15 -3.90 -33.51 -12.26
C LEU A 15 -3.89 -32.78 -13.60
N THR A 16 -4.46 -33.39 -14.63
CA THR A 16 -4.55 -32.78 -15.97
C THR A 16 -5.29 -31.44 -15.94
N ASN A 17 -6.43 -31.38 -15.25
CA ASN A 17 -7.17 -30.12 -15.11
C ASN A 17 -6.36 -29.11 -14.29
N PHE A 18 -5.74 -29.56 -13.20
CA PHE A 18 -4.91 -28.70 -12.38
C PHE A 18 -3.74 -28.09 -13.17
N PHE A 19 -3.04 -28.85 -14.02
CA PHE A 19 -1.93 -28.33 -14.82
C PHE A 19 -2.41 -27.35 -15.90
N ALA A 20 -3.56 -27.60 -16.51
CA ALA A 20 -4.19 -26.65 -17.43
C ALA A 20 -4.57 -25.34 -16.71
N ASP A 21 -5.29 -25.44 -15.59
CA ASP A 21 -5.72 -24.29 -14.78
C ASP A 21 -4.53 -23.51 -14.23
N PHE A 22 -3.48 -24.20 -13.77
CA PHE A 22 -2.24 -23.59 -13.29
C PHE A 22 -1.56 -22.79 -14.40
N SER A 23 -1.50 -23.34 -15.62
CA SER A 23 -0.87 -22.68 -16.76
C SER A 23 -1.65 -21.44 -17.20
N GLU A 24 -2.97 -21.56 -17.37
CA GLU A 24 -3.85 -20.43 -17.69
C GLU A 24 -3.76 -19.34 -16.61
N TYR A 25 -3.79 -19.74 -15.34
CA TYR A 25 -3.69 -18.78 -14.25
C TYR A 25 -2.35 -18.05 -14.25
N TYR A 26 -1.24 -18.78 -14.47
CA TYR A 26 0.09 -18.20 -14.53
C TYR A 26 0.25 -17.18 -15.66
N GLU A 27 -0.35 -17.43 -16.83
CA GLU A 27 -0.37 -16.46 -17.93
C GLU A 27 -1.00 -15.11 -17.51
N THR A 28 -2.01 -15.13 -16.64
CA THR A 28 -2.58 -13.89 -16.09
C THR A 28 -1.67 -13.20 -15.06
N LEU A 29 -0.79 -13.96 -14.40
CA LEU A 29 0.10 -13.45 -13.37
C LEU A 29 1.36 -12.84 -13.98
N ILE A 30 1.91 -13.40 -15.04
CA ILE A 30 3.15 -12.90 -15.64
C ILE A 30 2.98 -11.51 -16.28
N LEU A 31 1.76 -11.17 -16.71
CA LEU A 31 1.44 -9.85 -17.29
C LEU A 31 1.49 -8.70 -16.26
N LYS A 32 1.48 -9.00 -14.96
CA LYS A 32 1.48 -7.98 -13.91
C LYS A 32 2.93 -7.69 -13.49
N SER A 33 3.22 -6.42 -13.17
CA SER A 33 4.54 -6.01 -12.72
C SER A 33 4.86 -6.48 -11.29
N GLY A 34 6.16 -6.65 -11.01
CA GLY A 34 6.69 -7.04 -9.70
C GLY A 34 6.97 -8.54 -9.56
N HIS A 35 7.78 -8.87 -8.54
CA HIS A 35 8.28 -10.22 -8.27
C HIS A 35 7.15 -11.13 -7.80
N LEU A 36 7.08 -12.32 -8.41
CA LEU A 36 6.03 -13.31 -8.15
C LEU A 36 6.60 -14.47 -7.34
N ILE A 37 5.95 -14.77 -6.23
CA ILE A 37 6.20 -15.96 -5.41
C ILE A 37 4.91 -16.76 -5.36
N ILE A 38 4.97 -18.00 -5.83
CA ILE A 38 3.88 -18.97 -5.73
C ILE A 38 4.23 -19.94 -4.62
N THR A 39 3.29 -20.22 -3.73
CA THR A 39 3.50 -21.15 -2.62
C THR A 39 2.21 -21.91 -2.28
N GLY A 40 2.29 -22.91 -1.42
CA GLY A 40 1.16 -23.65 -0.89
C GLY A 40 1.30 -25.15 -1.13
N ASP A 41 0.24 -25.89 -0.84
CA ASP A 41 0.21 -27.35 -0.87
C ASP A 41 -0.34 -27.85 -2.21
N PHE A 42 0.52 -28.52 -2.97
CA PHE A 42 0.20 -29.04 -4.30
C PHE A 42 -0.27 -30.50 -4.23
N ASN A 43 -0.12 -31.19 -3.09
CA ASN A 43 -0.39 -32.63 -2.98
C ASN A 43 0.23 -33.45 -4.14
N ILE A 44 1.44 -33.06 -4.57
CA ILE A 44 2.26 -33.76 -5.57
C ILE A 44 3.57 -34.10 -4.90
N HIS A 45 3.98 -35.37 -4.94
CA HIS A 45 5.20 -35.87 -4.32
C HIS A 45 6.44 -35.49 -5.14
N VAL A 46 6.81 -34.20 -5.17
CA VAL A 46 7.89 -33.69 -6.02
C VAL A 46 9.27 -34.28 -5.69
N ASP A 47 9.42 -34.89 -4.51
CA ASP A 47 10.60 -35.63 -4.07
C ASP A 47 10.78 -36.97 -4.80
N ILE A 48 9.73 -37.53 -5.40
CA ILE A 48 9.76 -38.83 -6.10
C ILE A 48 10.03 -38.59 -7.59
N LEU A 49 11.30 -38.42 -7.94
CA LEU A 49 11.72 -38.10 -9.33
C LEU A 49 11.35 -39.18 -10.37
N SER A 50 11.06 -40.40 -9.95
CA SER A 50 10.60 -41.48 -10.84
C SER A 50 9.10 -41.47 -11.09
N ASP A 51 8.33 -40.61 -10.42
CA ASP A 51 6.89 -40.50 -10.59
C ASP A 51 6.57 -39.75 -11.90
N PRO A 52 5.81 -40.35 -12.84
CA PRO A 52 5.41 -39.68 -14.07
C PRO A 52 4.69 -38.35 -13.85
N VAL A 53 3.96 -38.21 -12.73
CA VAL A 53 3.27 -36.96 -12.38
C VAL A 53 4.26 -35.82 -12.12
N VAL A 54 5.43 -36.14 -11.56
CA VAL A 54 6.48 -35.16 -11.30
C VAL A 54 7.12 -34.71 -12.61
N GLU A 55 7.31 -35.61 -13.56
CA GLU A 55 7.75 -35.24 -14.92
C GLU A 55 6.72 -34.35 -15.61
N GLU A 56 5.43 -34.69 -15.57
CA GLU A 56 4.36 -33.86 -16.15
C GLU A 56 4.28 -32.48 -15.47
N PHE A 57 4.51 -32.39 -14.16
CA PHE A 57 4.52 -31.13 -13.43
C PHE A 57 5.74 -30.24 -13.76
N LYS A 58 6.86 -30.82 -14.19
CA LYS A 58 8.05 -30.05 -14.60
C LYS A 58 7.81 -29.27 -15.89
N ASP A 59 7.00 -29.79 -16.80
CA ASP A 59 6.74 -29.17 -18.11
C ASP A 59 6.23 -27.72 -18.02
N PRO A 60 5.16 -27.41 -17.26
CA PRO A 60 4.72 -26.03 -17.10
C PRO A 60 5.76 -25.18 -16.37
N LEU A 61 6.46 -25.73 -15.36
CA LEU A 61 7.49 -24.97 -14.65
C LEU A 61 8.63 -24.55 -15.60
N GLN A 62 9.14 -25.48 -16.41
CA GLN A 62 10.20 -25.18 -17.37
C GLN A 62 9.72 -24.22 -18.46
N SER A 63 8.52 -24.44 -19.01
CA SER A 63 7.94 -23.60 -20.06
C SER A 63 7.76 -22.15 -19.63
N PHE A 64 7.48 -21.92 -18.34
CA PHE A 64 7.28 -20.59 -17.76
C PHE A 64 8.54 -20.01 -17.10
N GLY A 65 9.68 -20.68 -17.19
CA GLY A 65 10.92 -20.25 -16.54
C GLY A 65 10.79 -20.19 -15.03
N LEU A 66 10.10 -21.15 -14.42
CA LEU A 66 9.87 -21.26 -12.99
C LEU A 66 10.80 -22.28 -12.33
N SER A 67 11.19 -21.99 -11.10
CA SER A 67 12.00 -22.85 -10.24
C SER A 67 11.29 -23.09 -8.92
N GLN A 68 11.17 -24.35 -8.53
CA GLN A 68 10.76 -24.77 -7.20
C GLN A 68 11.99 -24.85 -6.29
N HIS A 69 11.87 -24.37 -5.04
CA HIS A 69 13.00 -24.19 -4.12
C HIS A 69 13.00 -25.09 -2.88
N VAL A 70 11.93 -25.84 -2.61
CA VAL A 70 11.81 -26.62 -1.38
C VAL A 70 12.42 -28.01 -1.60
N ILE A 71 13.51 -28.29 -0.89
CA ILE A 71 14.30 -29.54 -1.02
C ILE A 71 14.19 -30.47 0.20
N SER A 72 13.36 -30.12 1.19
CA SER A 72 13.23 -30.85 2.45
C SER A 72 11.78 -31.28 2.69
N PRO A 73 11.55 -32.42 3.36
CA PRO A 73 10.20 -32.92 3.63
C PRO A 73 9.31 -31.89 4.34
N THR A 74 8.18 -31.59 3.72
CA THR A 74 7.17 -30.68 4.28
C THR A 74 6.03 -31.42 4.96
N HIS A 75 5.99 -32.75 4.85
CA HIS A 75 5.00 -33.59 5.51
C HIS A 75 5.68 -34.59 6.45
N ARG A 76 5.04 -34.94 7.57
CA ARG A 76 5.57 -35.89 8.58
C ARG A 76 5.88 -37.28 8.03
N GLN A 77 5.25 -37.66 6.92
CA GLN A 77 5.54 -38.93 6.22
C GLN A 77 6.80 -38.89 5.37
N GLY A 78 7.53 -37.76 5.32
CA GLY A 78 8.80 -37.65 4.61
C GLY A 78 8.69 -37.09 3.19
N HIS A 79 7.49 -36.67 2.76
CA HIS A 79 7.25 -36.13 1.42
C HIS A 79 7.32 -34.61 1.37
N THR A 80 7.56 -34.09 0.17
CA THR A 80 7.56 -32.65 -0.14
C THR A 80 6.32 -32.35 -0.96
N LEU A 81 5.33 -31.72 -0.32
CA LEU A 81 4.03 -31.38 -0.92
C LEU A 81 3.81 -29.86 -0.98
N ASP A 82 4.40 -29.14 -0.02
CA ASP A 82 4.32 -27.69 0.11
C ASP A 82 5.48 -27.04 -0.64
N LEU A 83 5.17 -26.23 -1.64
CA LEU A 83 6.16 -25.69 -2.57
C LEU A 83 6.36 -24.19 -2.37
N VAL A 84 7.54 -23.72 -2.77
CA VAL A 84 7.86 -22.31 -2.99
C VAL A 84 8.47 -22.22 -4.37
N ILE A 85 7.84 -21.44 -5.25
CA ILE A 85 8.15 -21.35 -6.67
C ILE A 85 8.34 -19.88 -7.06
N THR A 86 9.42 -19.58 -7.78
CA THR A 86 9.71 -18.24 -8.32
C THR A 86 10.15 -18.33 -9.77
N GLN A 87 10.24 -17.19 -10.46
CA GLN A 87 10.87 -17.10 -11.78
C GLN A 87 12.40 -17.26 -11.66
N ILE A 88 13.01 -17.98 -12.61
CA ILE A 88 14.45 -18.29 -12.66
C ILE A 88 15.27 -17.01 -12.87
N ASP A 89 14.83 -16.15 -13.79
CA ASP A 89 15.54 -14.91 -14.16
C ASP A 89 15.12 -13.71 -13.28
N ASP A 90 14.41 -13.96 -12.18
CA ASP A 90 14.05 -12.89 -11.25
C ASP A 90 15.26 -12.45 -10.41
N THR A 91 15.41 -11.15 -10.25
CA THR A 91 16.36 -10.54 -9.31
C THR A 91 16.04 -10.84 -7.83
N LEU A 92 14.83 -11.33 -7.54
CA LEU A 92 14.43 -11.69 -6.18
C LEU A 92 15.15 -12.95 -5.69
N SER A 93 16.03 -12.79 -4.71
CA SER A 93 16.72 -13.92 -4.06
C SER A 93 15.93 -14.44 -2.86
N LEU A 94 15.61 -15.73 -2.82
CA LEU A 94 15.11 -16.40 -1.61
C LEU A 94 16.30 -16.74 -0.70
N GLU A 95 16.34 -16.16 0.49
CA GLU A 95 17.40 -16.41 1.46
C GLU A 95 16.98 -17.39 2.54
N ARG A 96 17.90 -18.27 2.96
CA ARG A 96 17.75 -19.16 4.12
C ARG A 96 16.41 -19.90 4.12
N LEU A 97 16.11 -20.63 3.04
CA LEU A 97 14.94 -21.51 3.00
C LEU A 97 15.18 -22.72 3.92
N TYR A 98 14.25 -22.99 4.84
CA TYR A 98 14.28 -24.18 5.70
C TYR A 98 12.87 -24.62 6.08
N VAL A 99 12.73 -25.90 6.41
CA VAL A 99 11.47 -26.48 6.87
C VAL A 99 11.54 -26.74 8.36
N LYS A 100 10.49 -26.36 9.09
CA LYS A 100 10.39 -26.51 10.55
C LYS A 100 9.15 -27.33 10.91
N ASP A 101 9.32 -28.34 11.75
CA ASP A 101 8.20 -29.09 12.30
C ASP A 101 7.24 -28.15 13.03
N SER A 102 5.97 -28.20 12.63
CA SER A 102 4.92 -27.38 13.23
C SER A 102 4.49 -27.91 14.60
N CYS A 103 4.80 -29.17 14.93
CA CYS A 103 4.32 -29.95 16.09
C CYS A 103 2.79 -30.08 16.20
N LEU A 104 2.02 -29.30 15.44
CA LEU A 104 0.58 -29.13 15.55
C LEU A 104 -0.20 -29.72 14.35
N SER A 105 0.49 -29.99 13.24
CA SER A 105 -0.06 -30.60 12.03
C SER A 105 0.92 -31.63 11.48
N ASP A 106 0.40 -32.54 10.66
CA ASP A 106 1.14 -33.39 9.74
C ASP A 106 1.94 -32.64 8.68
N HIS A 107 1.61 -31.37 8.40
CA HIS A 107 2.44 -30.45 7.63
C HIS A 107 3.46 -29.71 8.50
N ASN A 108 4.63 -29.49 7.94
CA ASN A 108 5.73 -28.69 8.46
C ASN A 108 5.71 -27.30 7.82
N ALA A 109 6.11 -26.29 8.59
CA ALA A 109 6.17 -24.92 8.10
C ALA A 109 7.40 -24.69 7.21
N VAL A 110 7.19 -24.21 5.99
CA VAL A 110 8.26 -23.73 5.11
C VAL A 110 8.57 -22.27 5.45
N HIS A 111 9.83 -21.99 5.79
CA HIS A 111 10.34 -20.67 6.10
C HIS A 111 11.35 -20.22 5.06
N PHE A 112 11.31 -18.95 4.67
CA PHE A 112 12.32 -18.30 3.84
C PHE A 112 12.34 -16.80 4.15
N PHE A 113 13.43 -16.13 3.77
CA PHE A 113 13.62 -14.70 3.95
C PHE A 113 13.70 -14.02 2.59
N LEU A 114 13.11 -12.83 2.50
CA LEU A 114 13.20 -12.00 1.31
C LEU A 114 14.06 -10.77 1.65
N PRO A 115 15.11 -10.48 0.86
CA PRO A 115 15.85 -9.24 0.98
C PRO A 115 14.90 -8.10 0.58
N HIS A 116 14.36 -7.42 1.57
CA HIS A 116 13.55 -6.24 1.37
C HIS A 116 14.31 -5.04 1.92
N ASP A 117 14.54 -4.03 1.07
CA ASP A 117 15.12 -2.77 1.50
C ASP A 117 14.09 -2.07 2.41
N ASN A 118 14.20 -2.33 3.72
CA ASN A 118 13.38 -1.77 4.78
C ASN A 118 13.55 -0.25 4.92
N ARG A 119 14.12 0.44 3.92
CA ARG A 119 13.98 1.89 3.83
C ARG A 119 12.48 2.17 3.88
N PRO A 120 11.96 2.75 4.98
CA PRO A 120 10.62 3.28 4.91
C PRO A 120 10.62 4.16 3.68
N LEU A 121 9.62 4.00 2.80
CA LEU A 121 9.34 4.97 1.76
C LEU A 121 9.18 6.30 2.51
N SER A 122 10.28 7.03 2.71
CA SER A 122 10.29 8.25 3.47
C SER A 122 9.35 9.13 2.69
N ALA A 123 8.17 9.34 3.25
CA ALA A 123 7.13 10.13 2.62
C ALA A 123 7.79 11.38 2.08
N LYS A 124 7.82 11.52 0.75
CA LYS A 124 8.48 12.69 0.16
C LYS A 124 7.72 13.89 0.70
N PRO A 125 8.40 14.86 1.34
CA PRO A 125 7.73 16.02 1.88
C PRO A 125 6.98 16.72 0.76
N VAL A 126 5.66 16.86 0.91
CA VAL A 126 4.82 17.59 -0.04
C VAL A 126 4.77 19.04 0.39
N SER A 127 5.00 19.96 -0.55
CA SER A 127 4.79 21.38 -0.30
C SER A 127 3.33 21.70 -0.55
N ILE A 128 2.63 22.12 0.50
CA ILE A 128 1.26 22.64 0.40
C ILE A 128 1.28 24.16 0.52
N GLN A 129 0.32 24.81 -0.15
CA GLN A 129 0.10 26.25 -0.06
C GLN A 129 -1.26 26.50 0.59
N TYR A 130 -1.33 27.40 1.56
CA TYR A 130 -2.59 27.73 2.24
C TYR A 130 -2.58 29.16 2.77
N ARG A 131 -3.77 29.71 3.00
CA ARG A 131 -3.97 31.01 3.67
C ARG A 131 -4.68 30.78 5.00
N LYS A 132 -4.26 31.50 6.05
CA LYS A 132 -4.87 31.40 7.39
C LYS A 132 -6.13 32.28 7.50
N TYR A 133 -7.17 31.98 6.73
CA TYR A 133 -8.41 32.79 6.76
C TYR A 133 -9.03 32.92 8.16
N LYS A 134 -8.90 31.88 8.99
CA LYS A 134 -9.41 31.88 10.38
C LYS A 134 -8.69 32.85 11.32
N SER A 135 -7.50 33.34 10.95
CA SER A 135 -6.76 34.32 11.75
C SER A 135 -6.93 35.76 11.23
N ILE A 136 -7.80 35.98 10.24
CA ILE A 136 -8.11 37.34 9.78
C ILE A 136 -8.80 38.10 10.91
N ASN A 137 -8.30 39.28 11.24
CA ASN A 137 -8.99 40.20 12.11
C ASN A 137 -10.13 40.86 11.32
N TYR A 138 -11.37 40.49 11.64
CA TYR A 138 -12.55 40.90 10.89
C TYR A 138 -12.80 42.42 10.93
N SER A 139 -12.47 43.10 12.04
CA SER A 139 -12.70 44.55 12.16
C SER A 139 -11.81 45.34 11.19
N ILE A 140 -10.51 45.05 11.21
CA ILE A 140 -9.51 45.70 10.33
C ILE A 140 -9.76 45.32 8.87
N PHE A 141 -10.11 44.06 8.60
CA PHE A 141 -10.45 43.62 7.24
C PHE A 141 -11.64 44.39 6.68
N THR A 142 -12.70 44.54 7.47
CA THR A 142 -13.90 45.27 7.06
C THR A 142 -13.62 46.76 6.85
N GLU A 143 -12.79 47.36 7.70
CA GLU A 143 -12.33 48.74 7.54
C GLU A 143 -11.54 48.94 6.24
N ASP A 144 -10.59 48.05 5.94
CA ASP A 144 -9.81 48.09 4.70
C ASP A 144 -10.70 47.92 3.46
N VAL A 145 -11.69 47.01 3.50
CA VAL A 145 -12.67 46.84 2.42
C VAL A 145 -13.49 48.11 2.22
N LYS A 146 -13.97 48.75 3.28
CA LYS A 146 -14.73 50.01 3.18
C LYS A 146 -13.90 51.17 2.64
N ASN A 147 -12.61 51.20 2.98
CA ASN A 147 -11.68 52.24 2.54
C ASN A 147 -11.11 52.00 1.13
N SER A 148 -11.32 50.80 0.59
CA SER A 148 -10.87 50.40 -0.74
C SER A 148 -11.52 51.23 -1.85
N ARG A 149 -10.97 51.07 -3.05
CA ARG A 149 -11.49 51.76 -4.24
C ARG A 149 -12.93 51.33 -4.55
N LEU A 150 -13.33 50.10 -4.19
CA LEU A 150 -14.67 49.55 -4.43
C LEU A 150 -15.84 50.46 -4.04
N PHE A 151 -15.67 51.33 -3.04
CA PHE A 151 -16.72 52.24 -2.57
C PHE A 151 -16.55 53.70 -3.06
N LYS A 152 -15.65 53.95 -4.03
CA LYS A 152 -15.27 55.30 -4.51
C LYS A 152 -15.41 55.45 -6.03
N HIS A 153 -16.30 54.70 -6.67
CA HIS A 153 -16.46 54.72 -8.13
C HIS A 153 -17.86 55.16 -8.57
N ASP A 154 -17.91 56.17 -9.44
CA ASP A 154 -19.17 56.67 -10.02
C ASP A 154 -19.29 56.44 -11.55
N LEU A 155 -18.32 55.84 -12.25
CA LEU A 155 -18.30 55.85 -13.74
C LEU A 155 -17.66 54.63 -14.45
N LEU A 156 -17.62 53.44 -13.84
CA LEU A 156 -16.99 52.26 -14.47
C LEU A 156 -18.01 51.35 -15.19
N SER A 157 -17.58 50.72 -16.29
CA SER A 157 -18.35 49.66 -16.95
C SER A 157 -18.33 48.36 -16.12
N THR A 158 -19.25 47.43 -16.39
CA THR A 158 -19.37 46.18 -15.64
C THR A 158 -18.09 45.34 -15.67
N SER A 159 -17.37 45.31 -16.79
CA SER A 159 -16.11 44.56 -16.89
C SER A 159 -15.04 45.17 -15.98
N GLU A 160 -14.90 46.49 -16.02
CA GLU A 160 -13.91 47.22 -15.22
C GLU A 160 -14.21 47.11 -13.72
N LEU A 161 -15.48 46.99 -13.34
CA LEU A 161 -15.88 46.74 -11.95
C LEU A 161 -15.49 45.33 -11.46
N VAL A 162 -15.55 44.32 -12.32
CA VAL A 162 -15.13 42.94 -11.98
C VAL A 162 -13.62 42.89 -11.81
N ASP A 163 -12.86 43.48 -12.73
CA ASP A 163 -11.39 43.52 -12.65
C ASP A 163 -10.94 44.25 -11.38
N LEU A 164 -11.54 45.40 -11.10
CA LEU A 164 -11.29 46.15 -9.87
C LEU A 164 -11.63 45.35 -8.61
N TYR A 165 -12.76 44.62 -8.61
CA TYR A 165 -13.14 43.77 -7.48
C TYR A 165 -12.07 42.71 -7.21
N ASP A 166 -11.67 41.98 -8.24
CA ASP A 166 -10.68 40.92 -8.11
C ASP A 166 -9.31 41.49 -7.67
N GLU A 167 -8.89 42.63 -8.20
CA GLU A 167 -7.64 43.30 -7.81
C GLU A 167 -7.66 43.75 -6.34
N GLU A 168 -8.68 44.51 -5.93
CA GLU A 168 -8.78 45.07 -4.56
C GLU A 168 -8.95 43.95 -3.53
N ILE A 169 -9.87 43.01 -3.75
CA ILE A 169 -10.10 41.91 -2.80
C ILE A 169 -8.89 40.99 -2.72
N THR A 170 -8.20 40.72 -3.84
CA THR A 170 -6.96 39.93 -3.81
C THR A 170 -5.87 40.63 -3.01
N SER A 171 -5.71 41.95 -3.18
CA SER A 171 -4.75 42.76 -2.43
C SER A 171 -5.05 42.75 -0.93
N ILE A 172 -6.32 42.95 -0.55
CA ILE A 172 -6.75 42.93 0.85
C ILE A 172 -6.57 41.53 1.46
N ILE A 173 -6.94 40.47 0.75
CA ILE A 173 -6.70 39.09 1.20
C ILE A 173 -5.20 38.81 1.34
N GLN A 174 -4.36 39.33 0.44
CA GLN A 174 -2.91 39.18 0.53
C GLN A 174 -2.33 39.88 1.78
N LYS A 175 -2.87 41.05 2.15
CA LYS A 175 -2.51 41.77 3.37
C LYS A 175 -2.92 41.00 4.64
N HIS A 176 -4.14 40.48 4.67
CA HIS A 176 -4.73 39.89 5.90
C HIS A 176 -4.48 38.40 6.08
N ALA A 177 -4.31 37.66 4.99
CA ALA A 177 -4.05 36.23 5.01
C ALA A 177 -3.07 35.86 3.88
N PRO A 178 -1.78 36.24 4.01
CA PRO A 178 -0.77 35.95 2.98
C PRO A 178 -0.65 34.44 2.72
N LEU A 179 -0.26 34.10 1.49
CA LEU A 179 -0.06 32.71 1.08
C LEU A 179 1.16 32.13 1.81
N VAL A 180 0.95 31.07 2.57
CA VAL A 180 1.99 30.37 3.32
C VAL A 180 2.28 29.05 2.63
N VAL A 181 3.57 28.79 2.39
CA VAL A 181 4.05 27.48 1.92
C VAL A 181 4.52 26.67 3.12
N ARG A 182 4.02 25.44 3.27
CA ARG A 182 4.47 24.53 4.33
C ARG A 182 4.84 23.18 3.73
N LYS A 183 6.03 22.69 4.09
CA LYS A 183 6.42 21.31 3.84
C LYS A 183 5.77 20.42 4.89
N ILE A 184 4.98 19.46 4.44
CA ILE A 184 4.40 18.44 5.30
C ILE A 184 4.92 17.07 4.88
N ASN A 185 5.29 16.27 5.87
CA ASN A 185 5.50 14.86 5.62
C ASN A 185 4.12 14.23 5.45
N THR A 186 3.82 13.76 4.25
CA THR A 186 2.63 12.96 4.02
C THR A 186 2.87 11.60 4.63
N ASN A 187 2.64 11.44 5.94
CA ASN A 187 2.42 10.10 6.48
C ASN A 187 1.43 9.43 5.53
N GLN A 188 1.86 8.38 4.83
CA GLN A 188 0.97 7.60 3.98
C GLN A 188 -0.23 7.29 4.86
N LYS A 189 -1.41 7.81 4.52
CA LYS A 189 -2.62 7.48 5.27
C LYS A 189 -2.67 5.97 5.24
N LYS A 190 -2.41 5.34 6.39
CA LYS A 190 -2.46 3.90 6.49
C LYS A 190 -3.87 3.52 6.06
N PRO A 191 -4.07 2.60 5.10
CA PRO A 191 -5.40 2.34 4.53
C PRO A 191 -6.49 1.98 5.56
N TRP A 192 -6.08 1.53 6.74
CA TRP A 192 -6.96 1.20 7.87
C TRP A 192 -7.28 2.39 8.80
N PHE A 193 -6.59 3.52 8.66
CA PHE A 193 -6.75 4.71 9.50
C PHE A 193 -7.79 5.65 8.88
N ASN A 194 -9.05 5.26 9.00
CA ASN A 194 -10.20 6.03 8.52
C ASN A 194 -10.54 7.21 9.44
N ASP A 195 -11.22 8.23 8.90
CA ASP A 195 -11.60 9.47 9.60
C ASP A 195 -12.35 9.23 10.94
N LYS A 196 -13.03 8.08 11.08
CA LYS A 196 -13.68 7.66 12.33
C LYS A 196 -12.70 7.52 13.50
N TYR A 197 -11.46 7.07 13.25
CA TYR A 197 -10.44 6.90 14.28
C TYR A 197 -9.75 8.23 14.62
N GLU A 198 -9.59 9.13 13.64
CA GLU A 198 -9.11 10.49 13.90
C GLU A 198 -10.06 11.27 14.82
N MET A 199 -11.36 11.15 14.60
CA MET A 199 -12.36 11.87 15.39
C MET A 199 -12.39 11.38 16.85
N ARG A 200 -12.23 10.07 17.07
CA ARG A 200 -12.11 9.49 18.44
C ARG A 200 -10.85 9.97 19.15
N ALA A 201 -9.69 9.92 18.50
CA ALA A 201 -8.44 10.38 19.10
C ALA A 201 -8.49 11.87 19.48
N LYS A 202 -9.08 12.72 18.63
CA LYS A 202 -9.29 14.15 18.91
C LYS A 202 -10.31 14.40 20.02
N GLN A 203 -11.30 13.53 20.22
CA GLN A 203 -12.25 13.62 21.34
C GLN A 203 -11.61 13.21 22.66
N ASP A 204 -10.81 12.14 22.65
CA ASP A 204 -10.11 11.64 23.85
C ASP A 204 -9.04 12.62 24.35
N GLU A 205 -8.34 13.32 23.46
CA GLU A 205 -7.40 14.38 23.84
C GLU A 205 -8.11 15.60 24.48
N ARG A 206 -9.32 15.94 24.02
CA ARG A 206 -10.12 17.02 24.60
C ARG A 206 -10.63 16.67 26.00
N GLN A 207 -11.04 15.42 26.22
CA GLN A 207 -11.48 14.95 27.54
C GLN A 207 -10.33 14.88 28.56
N LYS A 208 -9.11 14.56 28.13
CA LYS A 208 -7.93 14.59 29.01
C LYS A 208 -7.50 16.00 29.42
N GLY A 209 -7.81 17.01 28.61
CA GLY A 209 -7.52 18.42 28.94
C GLY A 209 -8.45 19.04 30.00
N ASP A 210 -9.69 18.56 30.11
CA ASP A 210 -10.69 19.10 31.05
C ASP A 210 -10.64 18.46 32.45
N GLY A 211 -10.01 17.28 32.60
CA GLY A 211 -9.91 16.58 33.88
C GLY A 211 -8.88 17.16 34.88
N GLY A 212 -8.08 18.14 34.48
CA GLY A 212 -6.98 18.69 35.30
C GLY A 212 -7.32 19.92 36.15
N ARG A 213 -8.58 20.37 36.19
CA ARG A 213 -8.96 21.64 36.82
C ARG A 213 -9.80 21.56 38.10
N HIS A 214 -10.06 20.37 38.63
CA HIS A 214 -10.71 20.22 39.94
C HIS A 214 -9.82 19.38 40.85
N ASN A 215 -8.94 20.05 41.59
CA ASN A 215 -8.46 19.67 42.92
C ASN A 215 -7.62 20.85 43.46
N LEU A 216 -8.31 21.82 44.04
CA LEU A 216 -7.82 22.70 45.11
C LEU A 216 -8.82 22.59 46.26
#